data_AF-A0A285X1F1-F1
#
_entry.id   AF-A0A285X1F1-F1
#
_cell.length_a   1.000
_cell.length_b   1.000
_cell.length_c   1.000
_cell.angle_alpha   90.00
_cell.angle_beta   90.00
_cell.angle_gamma   90.00
#
_symmetry.space_group_name_H-M   'P 1'
#
loop_
_entity.id
_entity.type
_entity.pdbx_description
1 polymer ?
#
loop_
_entity_poly.entity_id
_entity_poly.type
_entity_poly.pdbx_seq_one_letter_code
_entity_poly.pdbx_strand_id
1 'polypeptide(L)'
;MSLNSFFEKDSFPSNTSRGIISGFIGGLAGSAVKSVVERFLEVRKIDNRSAQIKVMDQFSTKLTGTPIKLENEAIVEQLVNIPLGATVGAIYGYGKRDKGEVNLIDGGILGATTWASTHETSLPLLGLDKSPAKVPVKTQIHELIAHVVFGVTTELVRGYVNDKLKKRDEEAEETQFTSLS
;
A
#
# COMPACT_ATOMS: atom_id res chain seq x y z
N MET A 1 8.67 32.35 30.11
CA MET A 1 8.10 31.35 29.20
C MET A 1 8.69 30.01 29.63
N SER A 2 7.87 29.12 30.20
CA SER A 2 8.34 27.93 30.92
C SER A 2 8.90 26.88 29.96
N LEU A 3 10.03 26.24 30.33
CA LEU A 3 10.68 25.15 29.60
C LEU A 3 9.76 23.93 29.37
N ASN A 4 8.64 23.84 30.09
CA ASN A 4 7.62 22.82 29.88
C ASN A 4 6.90 22.94 28.53
N SER A 5 6.87 24.13 27.91
CA SER A 5 6.24 24.28 26.58
C SER A 5 7.14 23.82 25.43
N PHE A 6 8.38 23.39 25.71
CA PHE A 6 9.31 22.86 24.70
C PHE A 6 9.31 21.33 24.64
N PHE A 7 8.97 20.65 25.74
CA PHE A 7 8.73 19.21 25.78
C PHE A 7 7.37 18.78 25.22
N GLU A 8 6.49 19.75 24.94
CA GLU A 8 5.23 19.51 24.22
C GLU A 8 5.44 19.23 22.71
N LYS A 9 6.69 19.31 22.24
CA LYS A 9 7.07 19.26 20.81
C LYS A 9 7.34 17.84 20.29
N ASP A 10 7.31 16.81 21.14
CA ASP A 10 7.64 15.41 20.79
C ASP A 10 6.42 14.54 20.43
N SER A 11 5.20 15.06 20.58
CA SER A 11 3.96 14.33 20.27
C SER A 11 3.56 14.36 18.79
N PHE A 12 3.99 15.36 18.02
CA PHE A 12 3.73 15.47 16.56
C PHE A 12 4.70 14.65 15.69
N PRO A 13 6.02 14.58 15.97
CA PRO A 13 6.96 13.77 15.20
C PRO A 13 6.73 12.26 15.36
N SER A 14 6.38 11.79 16.55
CA SER A 14 6.23 10.36 16.86
C SER A 14 5.02 9.74 16.15
N ASN A 15 3.85 10.36 16.27
CA ASN A 15 2.61 9.87 15.64
C ASN A 15 2.71 9.89 14.11
N THR A 16 3.31 10.95 13.53
CA THR A 16 3.51 11.05 12.08
C THR A 16 4.44 9.96 11.56
N SER A 17 5.60 9.78 12.20
CA SER A 17 6.59 8.77 11.79
C SER A 17 6.03 7.36 11.95
N ARG A 18 5.37 7.08 13.08
CA ARG A 18 4.69 5.80 13.32
C ARG A 18 3.58 5.54 12.31
N GLY A 19 2.77 6.55 11.99
CA GLY A 19 1.73 6.47 10.97
C GLY A 19 2.31 6.10 9.61
N ILE A 20 3.35 6.79 9.15
CA ILE A 20 4.02 6.51 7.88
C ILE A 20 4.64 5.11 7.85
N ILE A 21 5.40 4.72 8.88
CA ILE A 21 6.08 3.42 8.95
C ILE A 21 5.07 2.27 9.00
N SER A 22 4.06 2.38 9.86
CA SER A 22 3.02 1.36 9.97
C SER A 22 2.21 1.25 8.69
N GLY A 23 1.91 2.38 8.04
CA GLY A 23 1.26 2.42 6.74
C GLY A 23 2.10 1.75 5.65
N PHE A 24 3.40 2.05 5.59
CA PHE A 24 4.34 1.46 4.64
C PHE A 24 4.38 -0.07 4.77
N ILE A 25 4.55 -0.58 6.00
CA ILE A 25 4.56 -2.02 6.29
C ILE A 25 3.21 -2.66 5.96
N GLY A 26 2.10 -1.98 6.30
CA GLY A 26 0.76 -2.41 5.94
C GLY A 26 0.57 -2.53 4.43
N GLY A 27 1.01 -1.53 3.67
CA GLY A 27 0.92 -1.53 2.21
C GLY A 27 1.73 -2.65 1.55
N LEU A 28 2.91 -2.96 2.08
CA LEU A 28 3.71 -4.11 1.63
C LEU A 28 2.97 -5.44 1.87
N ALA A 29 2.44 -5.63 3.08
CA ALA A 29 1.70 -6.84 3.44
C ALA A 29 0.42 -6.97 2.60
N GLY A 30 -0.33 -5.88 2.42
CA GLY A 30 -1.50 -5.83 1.56
C GLY A 30 -1.17 -6.23 0.12
N SER A 31 -0.08 -5.71 -0.45
CA SER A 31 0.36 -6.07 -1.80
C SER A 31 0.72 -7.55 -1.93
N ALA A 32 1.40 -8.12 -0.93
CA ALA A 32 1.74 -9.53 -0.92
C ALA A 32 0.48 -10.41 -0.88
N VAL A 33 -0.46 -10.12 0.01
CA VAL A 33 -1.72 -10.88 0.13
C VAL A 33 -2.56 -10.74 -1.14
N LYS A 34 -2.70 -9.53 -1.68
CA LYS A 34 -3.37 -9.30 -2.97
C LYS A 34 -2.76 -10.15 -4.08
N SER A 35 -1.44 -10.21 -4.18
CA SER A 35 -0.76 -11.00 -5.20
C SER A 35 -1.09 -12.51 -5.09
N VAL A 36 -1.26 -13.03 -3.88
CA VAL A 36 -1.69 -14.42 -3.65
C VAL A 36 -3.16 -14.61 -4.04
N VAL A 37 -4.03 -13.68 -3.66
CA VAL A 37 -5.46 -13.72 -4.00
C VAL A 37 -5.70 -13.62 -5.51
N GLU A 38 -4.95 -12.77 -6.21
CA GLU A 38 -5.07 -12.64 -7.67
C GLU A 38 -4.68 -13.92 -8.41
N ARG A 39 -3.68 -14.64 -7.89
CA ARG A 39 -3.30 -15.97 -8.41
C ARG A 39 -4.40 -17.00 -8.18
N PHE A 40 -5.04 -16.97 -7.01
CA PHE A 40 -6.11 -17.91 -6.68
C PHE A 40 -7.41 -17.63 -7.45
N LEU A 41 -7.75 -16.36 -7.65
CA LEU A 41 -8.96 -15.94 -8.37
C LEU A 41 -8.80 -15.90 -9.90
N GLU A 42 -7.63 -16.32 -10.40
CA GLU A 42 -7.26 -16.32 -11.84
C GLU A 42 -7.63 -15.00 -12.53
N VAL A 43 -7.34 -13.88 -11.86
CA VAL A 43 -7.79 -12.54 -12.28
C VAL A 43 -7.30 -12.21 -13.69
N ARG A 44 -6.17 -12.78 -14.12
CA ARG A 44 -5.65 -12.66 -15.48
C ARG A 44 -5.21 -14.04 -16.00
N LYS A 45 -5.52 -14.33 -17.27
CA LYS A 45 -4.86 -15.43 -17.99
C LYS A 45 -3.39 -15.03 -18.21
N ILE A 46 -2.47 -15.95 -17.93
CA ILE A 46 -1.00 -15.81 -18.01
C ILE A 46 -0.52 -15.26 -19.37
N ASP A 47 -1.35 -15.36 -20.42
CA ASP A 47 -1.05 -14.92 -21.79
C ASP A 47 -1.11 -13.39 -22.04
N ASN A 48 -1.43 -12.56 -21.04
CA ASN A 48 -1.39 -11.10 -21.18
C ASN A 48 -0.50 -10.44 -20.13
N ARG A 49 0.63 -9.85 -20.57
CA ARG A 49 1.51 -9.02 -19.74
C ARG A 49 0.72 -8.01 -18.91
N SER A 50 1.07 -7.90 -17.63
CA SER A 50 0.45 -6.98 -16.69
C SER A 50 0.56 -5.53 -17.16
N ALA A 51 -0.39 -4.70 -16.76
CA ALA A 51 -0.38 -3.28 -17.12
C ALA A 51 0.89 -2.58 -16.61
N GLN A 52 1.40 -3.02 -15.47
CA GLN A 52 2.63 -2.56 -14.83
C GLN A 52 3.88 -2.95 -15.62
N ILE A 53 3.94 -4.19 -16.14
CA ILE A 53 5.01 -4.60 -17.06
C ILE A 53 4.98 -3.75 -18.32
N LYS A 54 3.79 -3.44 -18.86
CA LYS A 54 3.65 -2.55 -20.02
C LYS A 54 4.14 -1.13 -19.72
N VAL A 55 3.86 -0.58 -18.53
CA VAL A 55 4.44 0.71 -18.08
C VAL A 55 5.97 0.62 -18.15
N MET A 56 6.53 -0.41 -17.52
CA MET A 56 7.98 -0.54 -17.41
C MET A 56 8.64 -0.79 -18.78
N ASP A 57 8.01 -1.57 -19.65
CA ASP A 57 8.43 -1.74 -21.04
C ASP A 57 8.41 -0.41 -21.81
N GLN A 58 7.37 0.40 -21.65
CA GLN A 58 7.30 1.72 -22.28
C GLN A 58 8.41 2.64 -21.76
N PHE A 59 8.66 2.64 -20.45
CA PHE A 59 9.76 3.42 -19.86
C PHE A 59 11.13 2.92 -20.33
N SER A 60 11.37 1.61 -20.31
CA SER A 60 12.63 1.00 -20.80
C SER A 60 12.84 1.29 -22.28
N THR A 61 11.79 1.15 -23.10
CA THR A 61 11.88 1.45 -24.54
C THR A 61 12.19 2.92 -24.76
N LYS A 62 11.57 3.84 -24.00
CA LYS A 62 11.88 5.27 -24.08
C LYS A 62 13.30 5.63 -23.64
N LEU A 63 13.84 4.94 -22.65
CA LEU A 63 15.17 5.25 -22.08
C LEU A 63 16.32 4.52 -22.80
N THR A 64 16.12 3.26 -23.15
CA THR A 64 17.16 2.34 -23.65
C THR A 64 16.96 1.93 -25.10
N GLY A 65 15.81 2.24 -25.70
CA GLY A 65 15.44 1.82 -27.06
C GLY A 65 15.00 0.35 -27.15
N THR A 66 14.99 -0.39 -26.04
CA THR A 66 14.62 -1.81 -26.03
C THR A 66 13.56 -2.15 -24.96
N PRO A 67 12.58 -3.00 -25.30
CA PRO A 67 11.65 -3.54 -24.30
C PRO A 67 12.40 -4.48 -23.35
N ILE A 68 11.85 -4.68 -22.17
CA ILE A 68 12.52 -5.47 -21.14
C ILE A 68 12.43 -6.94 -21.53
N LYS A 69 13.60 -7.58 -21.65
CA LYS A 69 13.68 -9.04 -21.71
C LYS A 69 13.42 -9.59 -20.32
N LEU A 70 12.14 -9.88 -20.05
CA LEU A 70 11.71 -10.44 -18.79
C LEU A 70 11.90 -11.95 -18.81
N GLU A 71 13.02 -12.39 -18.23
CA GLU A 71 13.35 -13.80 -18.00
C GLU A 71 12.38 -14.45 -17.00
N ASN A 72 11.73 -13.63 -16.16
CA ASN A 72 10.75 -14.02 -15.16
C ASN A 72 9.70 -12.92 -14.95
N GLU A 73 8.62 -12.93 -15.75
CA GLU A 73 7.52 -11.95 -15.64
C GLU A 73 6.89 -11.91 -14.23
N ALA A 74 6.85 -13.05 -13.54
CA ALA A 74 6.33 -13.15 -12.17
C ALA A 74 7.15 -12.38 -11.11
N ILE A 75 8.47 -12.26 -11.30
CA ILE A 75 9.36 -11.51 -10.39
C ILE A 75 9.16 -10.00 -10.61
N VAL A 76 8.92 -9.58 -11.85
CA VAL A 76 8.73 -8.16 -12.18
C VAL A 76 7.34 -7.65 -11.83
N GLU A 77 6.28 -8.46 -11.96
CA GLU A 77 4.97 -8.12 -11.37
C GLU A 77 5.07 -7.86 -9.87
N GLN A 78 5.82 -8.68 -9.13
CA GLN A 78 6.08 -8.46 -7.71
C GLN A 78 6.90 -7.18 -7.47
N LEU A 79 7.90 -6.91 -8.32
CA LEU A 79 8.76 -5.73 -8.18
C LEU A 79 8.03 -4.40 -8.39
N VAL A 80 6.93 -4.35 -9.15
CA VAL A 80 6.18 -3.10 -9.39
C VAL A 80 4.99 -2.94 -8.44
N ASN A 81 4.34 -4.04 -8.03
CA ASN A 81 3.20 -3.99 -7.11
C ASN A 81 3.60 -3.73 -5.65
N ILE A 82 4.80 -4.15 -5.25
CA ILE A 82 5.31 -4.01 -3.88
C ILE A 82 5.61 -2.52 -3.55
N PRO A 83 6.37 -1.75 -4.37
CA PRO A 83 6.65 -0.34 -4.08
C PRO A 83 5.42 0.56 -4.13
N LEU A 84 4.50 0.30 -5.07
CA LEU A 84 3.28 1.09 -5.21
C LEU A 84 2.37 0.90 -3.98
N GLY A 85 2.18 -0.35 -3.54
CA GLY A 85 1.41 -0.66 -2.33
C GLY A 85 2.04 -0.06 -1.09
N ALA A 86 3.37 -0.11 -0.95
CA ALA A 86 4.09 0.52 0.15
C ALA A 86 3.88 2.05 0.19
N THR A 87 3.90 2.70 -0.98
CA THR A 87 3.67 4.15 -1.11
C THR A 87 2.23 4.52 -0.74
N VAL A 88 1.24 3.81 -1.29
CA VAL A 88 -0.18 4.00 -0.95
C VAL A 88 -0.41 3.77 0.55
N GLY A 89 0.18 2.71 1.10
CA GLY A 89 0.14 2.40 2.51
C GLY A 89 0.74 3.51 3.38
N ALA A 90 1.90 4.04 3.01
CA ALA A 90 2.55 5.14 3.74
C ALA A 90 1.70 6.42 3.77
N ILE A 91 1.10 6.80 2.63
CA ILE A 91 0.17 7.94 2.53
C ILE A 91 -1.06 7.70 3.40
N TYR A 92 -1.63 6.49 3.33
CA TYR A 92 -2.78 6.11 4.14
C TYR A 92 -2.47 6.15 5.64
N GLY A 93 -1.33 5.62 6.04
CA GLY A 93 -0.85 5.64 7.43
C GLY A 93 -0.57 7.05 7.95
N TYR A 94 -0.02 7.95 7.11
CA TYR A 94 0.07 9.37 7.42
C TYR A 94 -1.30 10.00 7.66
N GLY A 95 -2.29 9.69 6.82
CA GLY A 95 -3.67 10.16 6.98
C GLY A 95 -4.36 9.63 8.25
N LYS A 96 -3.95 8.46 8.75
CA LYS A 96 -4.44 7.85 9.99
C LYS A 96 -3.50 8.03 11.19
N ARG A 97 -2.52 8.94 11.13
CA ARG A 97 -1.53 9.14 12.21
C ARG A 97 -2.16 9.39 13.60
N ASP A 98 -3.31 10.06 13.62
CA ASP A 98 -4.04 10.40 14.86
C ASP A 98 -5.11 9.35 15.22
N LYS A 99 -5.30 8.33 14.38
CA LYS A 99 -6.30 7.26 14.52
C LYS A 99 -5.62 5.90 14.58
N GLY A 100 -5.22 5.51 15.79
CA GLY A 100 -4.53 4.25 16.03
C GLY A 100 -5.40 3.01 15.86
N GLU A 101 -6.71 3.15 15.99
CA GLU A 101 -7.67 2.04 15.92
C GLU A 101 -7.76 1.43 14.50
N VAL A 102 -7.99 0.12 14.46
CA VAL A 102 -8.28 -0.62 13.23
C VAL A 102 -9.74 -0.40 12.85
N ASN A 103 -9.99 0.02 11.62
CA ASN A 103 -11.32 0.13 11.03
C ASN A 103 -11.37 -0.56 9.67
N LEU A 104 -11.93 -1.78 9.64
CA LEU A 104 -12.01 -2.60 8.43
C LEU A 104 -12.78 -1.92 7.29
N ILE A 105 -13.72 -1.01 7.60
CA ILE A 105 -14.45 -0.24 6.60
C ILE A 105 -13.50 0.72 5.89
N ASP A 106 -12.63 1.42 6.63
CA ASP A 106 -11.62 2.30 6.04
C ASP A 106 -10.65 1.50 5.15
N GLY A 107 -10.30 0.27 5.55
CA GLY A 107 -9.49 -0.63 4.73
C GLY A 107 -10.22 -1.06 3.45
N GLY A 108 -11.50 -1.39 3.53
CA GLY A 108 -12.32 -1.68 2.35
C GLY A 108 -12.41 -0.49 1.40
N ILE A 109 -12.64 0.73 1.93
CA ILE A 109 -12.67 1.98 1.15
C ILE A 109 -11.31 2.21 0.49
N LEU A 110 -10.20 2.09 1.22
CA LEU A 110 -8.84 2.20 0.65
C LEU A 110 -8.67 1.26 -0.55
N GLY A 111 -9.07 0.00 -0.39
CA GLY A 111 -9.01 -1.00 -1.46
C GLY A 111 -9.83 -0.60 -2.68
N ALA A 112 -11.12 -0.29 -2.48
CA ALA A 112 -12.03 0.11 -3.56
C ALA A 112 -11.56 1.37 -4.28
N THR A 113 -11.10 2.40 -3.55
CA THR A 113 -10.55 3.63 -4.13
C THR A 113 -9.27 3.36 -4.92
N THR A 114 -8.38 2.49 -4.41
CA THR A 114 -7.16 2.09 -5.13
C THR A 114 -7.51 1.38 -6.44
N TRP A 115 -8.49 0.48 -6.42
CA TRP A 115 -9.00 -0.19 -7.61
C TRP A 115 -9.56 0.79 -8.63
N ALA A 116 -10.47 1.68 -8.23
CA ALA A 116 -11.08 2.68 -9.12
C ALA A 116 -10.01 3.63 -9.72
N SER A 117 -9.06 4.06 -8.89
CA SER A 117 -7.97 4.96 -9.32
C SER A 117 -7.02 4.31 -10.33
N THR A 118 -6.88 2.99 -10.30
CA THR A 118 -5.98 2.27 -11.21
C THR A 118 -6.71 1.75 -12.44
N HIS A 119 -7.82 1.05 -12.26
CA HIS A 119 -8.49 0.28 -13.32
C HIS A 119 -9.56 1.09 -14.06
N GLU A 120 -10.23 2.06 -13.41
CA GLU A 120 -11.24 2.88 -14.11
C GLU A 120 -10.63 4.13 -14.74
N THR A 121 -9.51 4.63 -14.22
CA THR A 121 -8.95 5.93 -14.61
C THR A 121 -7.53 5.81 -15.17
N SER A 122 -6.54 5.48 -14.34
CA SER A 122 -5.12 5.61 -14.75
C SER A 122 -4.71 4.66 -15.87
N LEU A 123 -5.05 3.37 -15.80
CA LEU A 123 -4.59 2.38 -16.78
C LEU A 123 -5.28 2.50 -18.16
N PRO A 124 -6.60 2.75 -18.25
CA PRO A 124 -7.26 2.98 -19.54
C PRO A 124 -6.79 4.26 -20.23
N LEU A 125 -6.59 5.35 -19.49
CA LEU A 125 -6.12 6.63 -20.04
C LEU A 125 -4.71 6.52 -20.62
N LEU A 126 -3.87 5.67 -20.05
CA LEU A 126 -2.52 5.38 -20.54
C LEU A 126 -2.49 4.32 -21.66
N GLY A 127 -3.64 3.75 -22.04
CA GLY A 127 -3.73 2.68 -23.06
C GLY A 127 -3.10 1.36 -22.65
N LEU A 128 -2.87 1.16 -21.35
CA LEU A 128 -2.11 0.03 -20.80
C LEU A 128 -2.99 -1.18 -20.47
N ASP A 129 -4.29 -0.94 -20.28
CA ASP A 129 -5.29 -1.97 -20.12
C ASP A 129 -6.47 -1.76 -21.08
N LYS A 130 -7.29 -2.80 -21.26
CA LYS A 130 -8.52 -2.69 -22.06
C LYS A 130 -9.43 -1.64 -21.40
N SER A 131 -10.16 -0.88 -22.22
CA SER A 131 -11.25 -0.03 -21.72
C SER A 131 -12.15 -0.86 -20.78
N PRO A 132 -12.57 -0.32 -19.61
CA PRO A 132 -13.35 -1.07 -18.62
C PRO A 132 -14.56 -1.79 -19.24
N ALA A 133 -15.20 -1.20 -20.24
CA ALA A 133 -16.34 -1.77 -20.97
C ALA A 133 -16.04 -3.08 -21.74
N LYS A 134 -14.76 -3.43 -21.93
CA LYS A 134 -14.31 -4.64 -22.64
C LYS A 134 -13.80 -5.74 -21.70
N VAL A 135 -13.78 -5.50 -20.39
CA VAL A 135 -13.37 -6.48 -19.38
C VAL A 135 -14.61 -7.24 -18.90
N PRO A 136 -14.60 -8.59 -18.84
CA PRO A 136 -15.72 -9.35 -18.31
C PRO A 136 -16.05 -8.92 -16.87
N VAL A 137 -17.33 -8.76 -16.55
CA VAL A 137 -17.81 -8.33 -15.22
C VAL A 137 -17.24 -9.21 -14.10
N LYS A 138 -17.15 -10.54 -14.33
CA LYS A 138 -16.53 -11.47 -13.39
C LYS A 138 -15.09 -11.12 -13.05
N THR A 139 -14.30 -10.72 -14.06
CA THR A 139 -12.91 -10.29 -13.87
C THR A 139 -12.85 -8.99 -13.08
N GLN A 140 -13.70 -8.01 -13.39
CA GLN A 140 -13.76 -6.76 -12.61
C GLN A 140 -14.10 -7.00 -11.14
N ILE A 141 -15.05 -7.92 -10.87
CA ILE A 141 -15.40 -8.32 -9.49
C ILE A 141 -14.21 -8.97 -8.80
N HIS A 142 -13.50 -9.90 -9.45
CA HIS A 142 -12.32 -10.53 -8.85
C HIS A 142 -11.18 -9.51 -8.60
N GLU A 143 -10.97 -8.56 -9.51
CA GLU A 143 -10.01 -7.45 -9.33
C GLU A 143 -10.39 -6.58 -8.13
N LEU A 144 -11.68 -6.22 -8.01
CA LEU A 144 -12.18 -5.43 -6.89
C LEU A 144 -11.98 -6.18 -5.56
N ILE A 145 -12.31 -7.48 -5.51
CA ILE A 145 -12.11 -8.32 -4.32
C ILE A 145 -10.63 -8.31 -3.91
N ALA A 146 -9.72 -8.52 -4.87
CA ALA A 146 -8.29 -8.51 -4.58
C ALA A 146 -7.80 -7.17 -4.00
N HIS A 147 -8.33 -6.05 -4.50
CA HIS A 147 -8.00 -4.73 -3.96
C HIS A 147 -8.65 -4.43 -2.61
N VAL A 148 -9.88 -4.89 -2.37
CA VAL A 148 -10.51 -4.81 -1.04
C VAL A 148 -9.68 -5.60 -0.03
N VAL A 149 -9.21 -6.80 -0.39
CA VAL A 149 -8.31 -7.60 0.46
C VAL A 149 -6.99 -6.86 0.71
N PHE A 150 -6.41 -6.22 -0.31
CA PHE A 150 -5.24 -5.34 -0.13
C PHE A 150 -5.50 -4.27 0.94
N GLY A 151 -6.61 -3.54 0.84
CA GLY A 151 -6.89 -2.42 1.72
C GLY A 151 -7.21 -2.87 3.15
N VAL A 152 -8.01 -3.94 3.31
CA VAL A 152 -8.30 -4.54 4.63
C VAL A 152 -7.03 -5.06 5.30
N THR A 153 -6.17 -5.75 4.55
CA THR A 153 -4.89 -6.25 5.06
C THR A 153 -3.97 -5.09 5.46
N THR A 154 -3.91 -4.05 4.64
CA THR A 154 -3.13 -2.83 4.92
C THR A 154 -3.56 -2.20 6.23
N GLU A 155 -4.86 -2.06 6.45
CA GLU A 155 -5.42 -1.47 7.66
C GLU A 155 -5.14 -2.30 8.92
N LEU A 156 -5.30 -3.63 8.83
CA LEU A 156 -5.00 -4.54 9.93
C LEU A 156 -3.53 -4.46 10.35
N VAL A 157 -2.63 -4.59 9.39
CA VAL A 157 -1.18 -4.59 9.65
C VAL A 157 -0.72 -3.20 10.11
N ARG A 158 -1.23 -2.12 9.51
CA ARG A 158 -0.96 -0.74 9.96
C ARG A 158 -1.37 -0.58 11.42
N GLY A 159 -2.59 -0.94 11.78
CA GLY A 159 -3.07 -0.81 13.17
C GLY A 159 -2.21 -1.60 14.16
N TYR A 160 -1.90 -2.86 13.84
CA TYR A 160 -1.05 -3.71 14.68
C TYR A 160 0.37 -3.13 14.86
N VAL A 161 1.02 -2.71 13.78
CA VAL A 161 2.37 -2.13 13.83
C VAL A 161 2.35 -0.80 14.59
N ASN A 162 1.35 0.04 14.36
CA ASN A 162 1.23 1.32 15.06
C ASN A 162 1.04 1.14 16.58
N ASP A 163 0.21 0.17 17.01
CA ASP A 163 0.02 -0.17 18.42
C ASP A 163 1.33 -0.65 19.06
N LYS A 164 2.07 -1.53 18.36
CA LYS A 164 3.39 -1.99 18.81
C LYS A 164 4.40 -0.86 18.95
N LEU A 165 4.47 0.04 17.98
CA LEU A 165 5.37 1.19 18.04
C LEU A 165 4.97 2.15 19.15
N LYS A 166 3.67 2.38 19.36
CA LYS A 166 3.16 3.23 20.44
C LYS A 166 3.59 2.73 21.82
N LYS A 167 3.37 1.44 22.10
CA LYS A 167 3.74 0.81 23.37
C LYS A 167 5.24 0.91 23.64
N ARG A 168 6.06 0.68 22.61
CA ARG A 168 7.52 0.79 22.73
C ARG A 168 7.96 2.22 23.07
N ASP A 169 7.32 3.23 22.48
CA ASP A 169 7.64 4.62 22.75
C ASP A 169 7.22 5.02 24.20
N GLU A 170 6.06 4.53 24.67
CA GLU A 170 5.60 4.71 26.07
C GLU A 170 6.55 4.05 27.09
N GLU A 171 7.01 2.81 26.84
CA GLU A 171 7.97 2.09 27.70
C GLU A 171 9.34 2.81 27.78
N ALA A 172 9.77 3.43 26.69
CA ALA A 172 11.03 4.19 26.64
C ALA A 172 10.95 5.47 27.47
N GLU A 173 9.83 6.19 27.43
CA GLU A 173 9.59 7.38 28.25
C GLU A 173 9.56 7.04 29.75
N GLU A 174 8.87 5.97 30.15
CA GLU A 174 8.78 5.53 31.54
C GLU A 174 10.15 5.14 32.12
N THR A 175 10.96 4.43 31.33
CA THR A 175 12.33 4.03 31.72
C THR A 175 13.23 5.25 31.92
N GLN A 176 13.13 6.24 31.03
CA GLN A 176 13.90 7.48 31.13
C GLN A 176 13.51 8.28 32.38
N PHE A 177 12.21 8.38 32.69
CA PHE A 177 11.71 9.09 33.86
C PHE A 177 12.19 8.45 35.17
N THR A 178 12.17 7.11 35.25
CA THR A 178 12.61 6.35 36.43
C THR A 178 14.14 6.41 36.63
N SER A 179 14.92 6.58 35.57
CA SER A 179 16.38 6.73 35.66
C SER A 179 16.87 8.10 36.13
N LEU A 180 15.99 9.11 36.16
CA LEU A 180 16.28 10.49 36.54
C LEU A 180 15.76 10.86 37.94
N SER A 181 15.01 9.97 38.59
CA SER A 181 14.48 10.10 39.96
C SER A 181 15.33 9.34 40.98
#